data_AF-X6MQL4-F1
#
_entry.id   AF-X6MQL4-F1
#
_cell.length_a   1.000
_cell.length_b   1.000
_cell.length_c   1.000
_cell.angle_alpha   90.00
_cell.angle_beta   90.00
_cell.angle_gamma   90.00
#
_symmetry.space_group_name_H-M   'P 1'
#
loop_
_entity.id
_entity.type
_entity.pdbx_description
1 polymer ?
#
loop_
_entity_poly.entity_id
_entity_poly.type
_entity_poly.pdbx_seq_one_letter_code
_entity_poly.pdbx_strand_id
1 'polypeptide(L)'
;KKKKKKLGWNGSPPGEHLAWGNVLRKYSFSLDSLVDADLGTAAILISMGAVLGRTNPAQLLLMALIEVPLYCINFYIVIHYLKVTDAGGSIVIHVFGCYFGLAVSTILGKPSDTENNKSMYHSDVFSMIGTLFLV
;
A
#
# COMPACT_ATOMS: atom_id res chain seq x y z
N LYS A 1 36.43 -8.12 43.90
CA LYS A 1 37.33 -6.95 43.64
C LYS A 1 37.99 -7.18 42.28
N LYS A 2 37.99 -6.33 41.24
CA LYS A 2 37.52 -4.96 40.95
C LYS A 2 37.34 -4.88 39.41
N LYS A 3 36.29 -4.15 38.98
CA LYS A 3 35.98 -3.75 37.60
C LYS A 3 37.17 -3.06 36.92
N LYS A 4 37.50 -3.39 35.66
CA LYS A 4 38.29 -2.52 34.78
C LYS A 4 37.33 -1.71 33.90
N LYS A 5 37.29 -0.40 34.19
CA LYS A 5 36.55 0.64 33.48
C LYS A 5 37.11 0.78 32.06
N LYS A 6 36.24 0.75 31.04
CA LYS A 6 36.56 1.26 29.70
C LYS A 6 36.59 2.79 29.79
N LEU A 7 37.76 3.37 29.55
CA LEU A 7 38.01 4.80 29.53
C LEU A 7 37.56 5.37 28.19
N GLY A 8 36.84 6.49 28.24
CA GLY A 8 36.14 7.09 27.12
C GLY A 8 37.05 7.62 26.01
N TRP A 9 36.56 7.46 24.79
CA TRP A 9 36.88 8.33 23.68
C TRP A 9 35.54 8.77 23.08
N ASN A 10 35.09 9.96 23.46
CA ASN A 10 33.91 10.63 22.91
C ASN A 10 34.37 11.39 21.66
N GLY A 11 34.50 10.68 20.54
CA GLY A 11 34.86 11.26 19.26
C GLY A 11 33.65 11.85 18.56
N SER A 12 33.20 13.03 18.98
CA SER A 12 32.32 13.89 18.17
C SER A 12 33.17 15.04 17.62
N PRO A 13 33.32 15.19 16.29
CA PRO A 13 34.09 16.28 15.69
C PRO A 13 33.42 17.64 15.99
N PRO A 14 34.20 18.68 16.33
CA PRO A 14 33.66 19.99 16.69
C PRO A 14 33.22 20.74 15.43
N GLY A 15 31.90 20.83 15.22
CA GLY A 15 31.30 21.55 14.09
C GLY A 15 29.77 21.40 13.94
N GLU A 16 29.12 20.56 14.75
CA GLU A 16 27.67 20.26 14.63
C GLU A 16 26.73 21.33 15.20
N HIS A 17 27.02 22.62 15.04
CA HIS A 17 26.11 23.67 15.53
C HIS A 17 25.30 24.39 14.43
N LEU A 18 25.49 24.08 13.14
CA LEU A 18 24.82 24.80 12.03
C LEU A 18 24.56 23.97 10.76
N ALA A 19 24.03 22.75 10.88
CA ALA A 19 23.48 22.04 9.72
C ALA A 19 22.27 21.20 10.13
N TRP A 20 21.08 21.82 10.10
CA TRP A 20 19.77 21.16 9.89
C TRP A 20 19.71 19.71 10.39
N GLY A 21 19.86 19.53 11.70
CA GLY A 21 20.15 18.25 12.32
C GLY A 21 18.99 17.25 12.22
N ASN A 22 19.22 16.20 11.42
CA ASN A 22 18.81 14.82 11.71
C ASN A 22 17.30 14.53 11.87
N VAL A 23 16.46 14.99 10.93
CA VAL A 23 15.06 14.49 10.77
C VAL A 23 14.90 13.61 9.52
N LEU A 24 15.99 13.15 8.90
CA LEU A 24 15.90 12.05 7.94
C LEU A 24 15.97 10.74 8.73
N ARG A 25 14.81 10.26 9.19
CA ARG A 25 14.63 8.90 9.67
C ARG A 25 15.28 7.97 8.65
N LYS A 26 16.32 7.23 9.04
CA LYS A 26 16.98 6.26 8.16
C LYS A 26 15.99 5.12 7.91
N TYR A 27 15.22 5.20 6.83
CA TYR A 27 14.34 4.12 6.40
C TYR A 27 15.22 2.96 5.96
N SER A 28 15.25 1.88 6.74
CA SER A 28 15.92 0.64 6.37
C SER A 28 15.04 -0.08 5.35
N PHE A 29 15.39 0.04 4.07
CA PHE A 29 14.81 -0.81 3.03
C PHE A 29 15.17 -2.27 3.33
N SER A 30 14.17 -3.11 3.57
CA SER A 30 14.30 -4.53 3.90
C SER A 30 13.27 -5.33 3.11
N LEU A 31 13.48 -6.65 2.96
CA LEU A 31 12.52 -7.50 2.26
C LEU A 31 11.13 -7.44 2.89
N ASP A 32 11.05 -7.38 4.22
CA ASP A 32 9.78 -7.24 4.95
C ASP A 32 9.04 -5.94 4.54
N SER A 33 9.76 -4.82 4.42
CA SER A 33 9.15 -3.56 3.99
C SER A 33 8.68 -3.59 2.53
N LEU A 34 9.32 -4.40 1.68
CA LEU A 34 8.90 -4.58 0.29
C LEU A 34 7.65 -5.45 0.21
N VAL A 35 7.57 -6.51 1.01
CA VAL A 35 6.38 -7.37 1.12
C VAL A 35 5.20 -6.56 1.66
N ASP A 36 5.39 -5.76 2.71
CA ASP A 36 4.33 -4.89 3.25
C ASP A 36 3.82 -3.87 2.21
N ALA A 37 4.73 -3.33 1.39
CA ALA A 37 4.38 -2.43 0.29
C ALA A 37 3.62 -3.15 -0.84
N ASP A 38 3.99 -4.39 -1.15
CA ASP A 38 3.30 -5.21 -2.15
C ASP A 38 1.88 -5.58 -1.69
N LEU A 39 1.71 -5.95 -0.41
CA LEU A 39 0.40 -6.15 0.21
C LEU A 39 -0.48 -4.90 0.17
N GLY A 40 0.11 -3.72 0.40
CA GLY A 40 -0.60 -2.45 0.21
C GLY A 40 -0.96 -2.18 -1.24
N THR A 41 -0.08 -2.55 -2.18
CA THR A 41 -0.34 -2.43 -3.63
C THR A 41 -1.49 -3.35 -4.06
N ALA A 42 -1.62 -4.54 -3.47
CA ALA A 42 -2.73 -5.44 -3.73
C ALA A 42 -4.09 -4.79 -3.40
N ALA A 43 -4.20 -4.03 -2.30
CA ALA A 43 -5.43 -3.31 -1.96
C ALA A 43 -5.82 -2.30 -3.06
N ILE A 44 -4.85 -1.56 -3.58
CA ILE A 44 -5.04 -0.57 -4.64
C ILE A 44 -5.46 -1.23 -5.96
N LEU A 45 -4.88 -2.39 -6.29
CA LEU A 45 -5.26 -3.15 -7.48
C LEU A 45 -6.70 -3.66 -7.38
N ILE A 46 -7.15 -4.05 -6.19
CA ILE A 46 -8.56 -4.41 -5.93
C ILE A 46 -9.46 -3.20 -6.15
N SER A 47 -9.10 -2.03 -5.59
CA SER A 47 -9.83 -0.78 -5.80
C SER A 47 -9.88 -0.36 -7.27
N MET A 48 -8.76 -0.49 -7.98
CA MET A 48 -8.66 -0.24 -9.42
C MET A 48 -9.62 -1.14 -10.21
N GLY A 49 -9.76 -2.41 -9.81
CA GLY A 49 -10.72 -3.33 -10.41
C GLY A 49 -12.16 -2.82 -10.40
N ALA A 50 -12.57 -2.12 -9.34
CA ALA A 50 -13.93 -1.57 -9.23
C ALA A 50 -14.20 -0.39 -10.18
N VAL A 51 -13.16 0.35 -10.59
CA VAL A 51 -13.25 1.52 -11.46
C VAL A 51 -12.74 1.28 -12.88
N LEU A 52 -12.28 0.05 -13.17
CA LEU A 52 -11.76 -0.34 -14.47
C LEU A 52 -12.75 -0.03 -15.61
N GLY A 53 -12.25 0.49 -16.72
CA GLY A 53 -13.06 0.87 -17.88
C GLY A 53 -13.78 2.22 -17.74
N ARG A 54 -13.67 2.92 -16.62
CA ARG A 54 -14.30 4.25 -16.39
C ARG A 54 -13.31 5.38 -16.07
N THR A 55 -12.03 5.08 -15.91
CA THR A 55 -10.99 6.04 -15.49
C THR A 55 -9.79 6.06 -16.44
N ASN A 56 -9.15 7.23 -16.58
CA ASN A 56 -7.87 7.39 -17.28
C ASN A 56 -6.68 7.02 -16.37
N PRO A 57 -5.49 6.60 -16.87
CA PRO A 57 -4.36 6.23 -16.02
C PRO A 57 -3.91 7.33 -15.04
N ALA A 58 -4.04 8.61 -15.41
CA ALA A 58 -3.75 9.72 -14.50
C ALA A 58 -4.71 9.77 -13.28
N GLN A 59 -5.99 9.42 -13.47
CA GLN A 59 -6.96 9.35 -12.38
C GLN A 59 -6.69 8.15 -11.47
N LEU A 60 -6.27 7.01 -12.04
CA LEU A 60 -5.85 5.84 -11.27
C LEU A 60 -4.61 6.14 -10.42
N LEU A 61 -3.64 6.90 -10.95
CA LEU A 61 -2.48 7.33 -10.19
C LEU A 61 -2.86 8.26 -9.03
N LEU A 62 -3.78 9.20 -9.27
CA LEU A 62 -4.31 10.07 -8.22
C LEU A 62 -5.06 9.28 -7.15
N MET A 63 -5.88 8.30 -7.55
CA MET A 63 -6.57 7.40 -6.64
C MET A 63 -5.57 6.64 -5.77
N ALA A 64 -4.55 6.02 -6.37
CA ALA A 64 -3.50 5.31 -5.65
C ALA A 64 -2.76 6.20 -4.65
N LEU A 65 -2.44 7.45 -5.04
CA LEU A 65 -1.76 8.41 -4.17
C LEU A 65 -2.59 8.74 -2.90
N ILE A 66 -3.92 8.78 -3.03
CA ILE A 66 -4.85 9.03 -1.92
C ILE A 66 -5.08 7.74 -1.11
N GLU A 67 -5.17 6.60 -1.78
CA GLU A 67 -5.47 5.31 -1.17
C GLU A 67 -4.32 4.79 -0.30
N VAL A 68 -3.06 4.96 -0.72
CA VAL A 68 -1.88 4.50 0.04
C VAL A 68 -1.86 5.03 1.48
N PRO A 69 -1.96 6.35 1.75
CA PRO A 69 -2.02 6.85 3.12
C PRO A 69 -3.21 6.31 3.92
N LEU A 70 -4.39 6.16 3.28
CA LEU A 70 -5.59 5.64 3.94
C LEU A 70 -5.43 4.17 4.31
N TYR A 71 -4.84 3.36 3.44
CA TYR A 71 -4.47 1.98 3.71
C TYR A 71 -3.50 1.91 4.91
N CYS A 72 -2.43 2.71 4.92
CA CYS A 72 -1.47 2.71 6.03
C CYS A 72 -2.12 3.06 7.38
N ILE A 73 -3.02 4.05 7.38
CA ILE A 73 -3.78 4.43 8.59
C ILE A 73 -4.71 3.29 9.03
N ASN A 74 -5.46 2.70 8.09
CA ASN A 74 -6.36 1.59 8.38
C ASN A 74 -5.60 0.37 8.92
N PHE A 75 -4.50 0.00 8.29
CA PHE A 75 -3.62 -1.07 8.73
C PHE A 75 -3.14 -0.84 10.17
N TYR A 76 -2.67 0.38 10.46
CA TYR A 76 -2.20 0.72 11.79
C TYR A 76 -3.30 0.62 12.86
N ILE A 77 -4.49 1.12 12.56
CA ILE A 77 -5.64 1.05 13.48
C ILE A 77 -6.04 -0.41 13.73
N VAL A 78 -6.25 -1.19 12.66
CA VAL A 78 -6.78 -2.56 12.79
C VAL A 78 -5.78 -3.49 13.46
N ILE A 79 -4.52 -3.47 13.05
CA ILE A 79 -3.51 -4.40 13.54
C ILE A 79 -2.92 -3.94 14.88
N HIS A 80 -2.52 -2.67 14.99
CA HIS A 80 -1.81 -2.20 16.19
C HIS A 80 -2.73 -1.73 17.31
N TYR A 81 -3.84 -1.04 16.99
CA TYR A 81 -4.74 -0.49 17.99
C TYR A 81 -5.84 -1.48 18.40
N LEU A 82 -6.54 -2.07 17.43
CA LEU A 82 -7.63 -3.03 17.68
C LEU A 82 -7.14 -4.46 17.94
N LYS A 83 -5.86 -4.76 17.70
CA LYS A 83 -5.24 -6.08 17.92
C LYS A 83 -5.93 -7.21 17.16
N VAL A 84 -6.50 -6.91 15.99
CA VAL A 84 -7.13 -7.91 15.13
C VAL A 84 -6.06 -8.78 14.47
N THR A 85 -6.30 -10.09 14.42
CA THR A 85 -5.44 -11.02 13.69
C THR A 85 -5.99 -11.19 12.27
N ASP A 86 -5.26 -10.69 11.27
CA ASP A 86 -5.64 -10.76 9.86
C ASP A 86 -4.46 -11.25 9.01
N ALA A 87 -4.05 -12.51 9.24
CA ALA A 87 -2.85 -13.08 8.63
C ALA A 87 -2.90 -13.13 7.09
N GLY A 88 -4.10 -13.21 6.51
CA GLY A 88 -4.31 -13.24 5.06
C GLY A 88 -4.73 -11.89 4.46
N GLY A 89 -4.77 -10.81 5.25
CA GLY A 89 -5.20 -9.49 4.76
C GLY A 89 -6.66 -9.43 4.30
N SER A 90 -7.52 -10.36 4.73
CA SER A 90 -8.93 -10.40 4.32
C SER A 90 -9.66 -9.10 4.70
N ILE A 91 -9.31 -8.49 5.82
CA ILE A 91 -9.92 -7.25 6.31
C ILE A 91 -9.14 -6.03 5.79
N VAL A 92 -7.84 -5.97 6.08
CA VAL A 92 -7.02 -4.77 5.82
C VAL A 92 -6.67 -4.58 4.35
N ILE A 93 -6.67 -5.63 3.54
CA ILE A 93 -6.39 -5.59 2.09
C ILE A 93 -7.69 -5.73 1.30
N HIS A 94 -8.35 -6.89 1.38
CA HIS A 94 -9.45 -7.23 0.47
C HIS A 94 -10.73 -6.45 0.74
N VAL A 95 -11.20 -6.46 2.00
CA VAL A 95 -12.41 -5.71 2.38
C VAL A 95 -12.18 -4.21 2.24
N PHE A 96 -11.05 -3.70 2.73
CA PHE A 96 -10.70 -2.29 2.58
C PHE A 96 -10.69 -1.84 1.11
N GLY A 97 -9.94 -2.52 0.24
CA GLY A 97 -9.85 -2.16 -1.18
C GLY A 97 -11.20 -2.31 -1.91
N CYS A 98 -11.98 -3.35 -1.60
CA CYS A 98 -13.30 -3.53 -2.18
C CYS A 98 -14.24 -2.36 -1.85
N TYR A 99 -14.32 -1.96 -0.58
CA TYR A 99 -15.19 -0.83 -0.17
C TYR A 99 -14.67 0.52 -0.66
N PHE A 100 -13.35 0.73 -0.66
CA PHE A 100 -12.76 1.97 -1.18
C PHE A 100 -13.05 2.11 -2.68
N GLY A 101 -12.75 1.08 -3.48
CA GLY A 101 -13.05 1.05 -4.91
C GLY A 101 -14.53 1.21 -5.23
N LEU A 102 -15.42 0.57 -4.46
CA LEU A 102 -16.88 0.75 -4.60
C LEU A 102 -17.31 2.19 -4.28
N ALA A 103 -16.78 2.80 -3.22
CA ALA A 103 -17.08 4.20 -2.89
C ALA A 103 -16.65 5.13 -4.04
N VAL A 104 -15.43 4.95 -4.58
CA VAL A 104 -14.96 5.72 -5.73
C VAL A 104 -15.86 5.48 -6.96
N SER A 105 -16.19 4.22 -7.26
CA SER A 105 -17.11 3.84 -8.33
C SER A 105 -18.49 4.52 -8.21
N THR A 106 -19.02 4.66 -6.99
CA THR A 106 -20.31 5.34 -6.77
C THR A 106 -20.23 6.83 -7.02
N ILE A 107 -19.12 7.48 -6.66
CA ILE A 107 -18.87 8.91 -6.92
C ILE A 107 -18.73 9.17 -8.43
N LEU A 108 -18.09 8.26 -9.16
CA LEU A 108 -17.96 8.34 -10.62
C LEU A 108 -19.30 8.20 -11.36
N GLY A 109 -20.31 7.61 -10.71
CA GLY A 109 -21.64 7.44 -11.27
C GLY A 109 -21.77 6.29 -12.27
N LYS A 110 -22.90 6.27 -12.98
CA LYS A 110 -23.22 5.19 -13.94
C LYS A 110 -22.29 5.27 -15.16
N PRO A 111 -21.77 4.12 -15.65
CA PRO A 111 -21.05 4.09 -16.92
C PRO A 111 -21.94 4.59 -18.06
N SER A 112 -21.37 5.43 -18.92
CA SER A 112 -22.04 5.97 -20.11
C SER A 112 -22.13 4.96 -21.26
N ASP A 113 -21.20 4.01 -21.31
CA ASP A 113 -21.12 2.97 -22.34
C ASP A 113 -20.78 1.63 -21.68
N THR A 114 -21.66 0.65 -21.86
CA THR A 114 -21.48 -0.72 -21.36
C THR A 114 -21.17 -1.71 -22.47
N GLU A 115 -21.21 -1.30 -23.74
CA GLU A 115 -21.08 -2.22 -24.86
C GLU A 115 -19.65 -2.73 -25.03
N ASN A 116 -18.68 -1.85 -24.75
CA ASN A 116 -17.25 -2.15 -24.77
C ASN A 116 -16.74 -2.90 -23.52
N ASN A 117 -17.59 -3.14 -22.52
CA ASN A 117 -17.25 -3.94 -21.33
C ASN A 117 -17.56 -5.44 -21.50
N LYS A 118 -17.90 -5.89 -22.71
CA LYS A 118 -18.10 -7.31 -23.01
C LYS A 118 -16.76 -8.01 -23.18
N SER A 119 -16.66 -9.24 -22.69
CA SER A 119 -15.50 -10.07 -22.96
C SER A 119 -15.61 -10.81 -24.31
N MET A 120 -14.48 -11.28 -24.80
CA MET A 120 -14.36 -12.17 -25.95
C MET A 120 -13.34 -13.27 -25.66
N TYR A 121 -13.30 -14.31 -26.49
CA TYR A 121 -12.45 -15.49 -26.27
C TYR A 121 -10.99 -15.16 -25.91
N HIS A 122 -10.35 -14.23 -26.63
CA HIS A 122 -8.97 -13.85 -26.34
C HIS A 122 -8.80 -13.11 -25.01
N SER A 123 -9.75 -12.24 -24.63
CA SER A 123 -9.69 -11.54 -23.33
C SER A 123 -9.98 -12.47 -22.17
N ASP A 124 -10.86 -13.46 -22.36
CA ASP A 124 -11.17 -14.46 -21.33
C ASP A 124 -9.98 -15.38 -21.07
N VAL A 125 -9.30 -15.85 -22.13
CA VAL A 125 -8.07 -16.65 -21.98
C VAL A 125 -6.99 -15.84 -21.26
N PHE A 126 -6.82 -14.56 -21.59
CA PHE A 126 -5.87 -13.69 -20.89
C PHE A 126 -6.23 -13.48 -19.40
N SER A 127 -7.52 -13.30 -19.09
CA SER A 127 -8.01 -13.20 -17.71
C SER A 127 -7.80 -14.50 -16.92
N MET A 128 -7.97 -15.66 -17.54
CA MET A 128 -7.71 -16.95 -16.89
C MET A 128 -6.23 -17.17 -16.57
N ILE A 129 -5.31 -16.68 -17.41
CA ILE A 129 -3.88 -16.71 -17.10
C ILE A 129 -3.61 -15.92 -15.81
N GLY A 130 -4.16 -14.71 -15.69
CA GLY A 130 -4.03 -13.91 -14.46
C GLY A 130 -4.63 -14.61 -13.24
N THR A 131 -5.78 -15.26 -13.40
CA THR A 131 -6.44 -16.00 -12.32
C THR A 131 -5.58 -17.17 -11.82
N LEU A 132 -4.90 -17.89 -12.72
CA LEU A 132 -4.04 -19.02 -12.35
C LEU A 132 -2.78 -18.61 -11.56
N PHE A 133 -2.27 -17.39 -11.75
CA PHE A 133 -1.13 -16.89 -10.97
C PHE A 133 -1.55 -16.25 -9.65
N LEU A 134 -2.84 -15.90 -9.52
CA LEU A 134 -3.40 -15.28 -8.32
C LEU A 134 -3.86 -16.33 -7.28
N VAL A 135 -4.31 -17.50 -7.73
CA VAL A 135 -4.68 -18.68 -6.91
C VAL A 135 -3.43 -19.44 -6.46
#